data_AF-A0A2N8TTU8-F1
#
_entry.id   AF-A0A2N8TTU8-F1
#
_cell.length_a   1.000
_cell.length_b   1.000
_cell.length_c   1.000
_cell.angle_alpha   90.00
_cell.angle_beta   90.00
_cell.angle_gamma   90.00
#
_symmetry.space_group_name_H-M   'P 1'
#
loop_
_entity.id
_entity.type
_entity.pdbx_description
1 polymer ?
#
loop_
_entity_poly.entity_id
_entity_poly.type
_entity_poly.pdbx_seq_one_letter_code
_entity_poly.pdbx_strand_id
1 'polypeptide(L)'
;MEWLTSLAPVLSPIFGMAGVLGGAWLVYRGNRRKIETDAQAAEASTFVASVQTVTEGFTKLLEQQRATNAQTLERVTTLENRVERLEEEQRQWRRWKAAAVEYIQQLRAMLAKLYTGPPPSPPREIAEDLVDGPGT
;
A
#
# COMPACT_ATOMS: atom_id res chain seq x y z
N MET A 1 16.13 92.04 22.92
CA MET A 1 15.97 90.61 23.26
C MET A 1 14.49 90.24 23.50
N GLU A 2 13.51 90.92 22.88
CA GLU A 2 12.07 90.63 23.11
C GLU A 2 11.43 89.79 21.98
N TRP A 3 12.09 89.69 20.82
CA TRP A 3 11.54 88.92 19.68
C TRP A 3 11.69 87.40 19.82
N LEU A 4 12.69 86.93 20.59
CA LEU A 4 12.95 85.50 20.84
C LEU A 4 11.98 84.92 21.89
N THR A 5 11.57 85.74 22.86
CA THR A 5 10.55 85.38 23.85
C THR A 5 9.13 85.40 23.27
N SER A 6 8.86 86.25 22.26
CA SER A 6 7.56 86.28 21.56
C SER A 6 7.34 85.10 20.60
N LEU A 7 8.40 84.43 20.13
CA LEU A 7 8.33 83.27 19.22
C LEU A 7 8.36 81.91 19.94
N ALA A 8 8.70 81.91 21.24
CA ALA A 8 8.76 80.72 22.09
C ALA A 8 7.45 79.89 22.15
N PRO A 9 6.24 80.48 22.27
CA PRO A 9 5.01 79.69 22.33
C PRO A 9 4.60 79.09 20.96
N VAL A 10 5.18 79.56 19.85
CA VAL A 10 4.90 79.06 18.50
C VAL A 10 5.87 77.95 18.10
N LEU A 11 7.13 78.03 18.53
CA LEU A 11 8.15 77.01 18.21
C LEU A 11 7.96 75.72 19.02
N SER A 12 7.58 75.81 20.30
CA SER A 12 7.33 74.65 21.17
C SER A 12 6.39 73.59 20.57
N PRO A 13 5.18 73.93 20.07
CA PRO A 13 4.28 72.94 19.46
C PRO A 13 4.78 72.38 18.12
N ILE A 14 5.57 73.14 17.36
CA ILE A 14 6.15 72.67 16.08
C ILE A 14 7.21 71.59 16.37
N PHE A 15 8.07 71.79 17.37
CA PHE A 15 9.03 70.76 17.78
C PHE A 15 8.36 69.55 18.42
N GLY A 16 7.28 69.74 19.20
CA GLY A 16 6.47 68.64 19.72
C GLY A 16 5.82 67.79 18.62
N MET A 17 5.17 68.43 17.64
CA MET A 17 4.58 67.77 16.47
C MET A 17 5.63 67.09 15.60
N ALA A 18 6.77 67.74 15.35
CA ALA A 18 7.86 67.15 14.59
C ALA A 18 8.46 65.92 15.30
N GLY A 19 8.55 65.94 16.63
CA GLY A 19 8.99 64.80 17.44
C GLY A 19 8.04 63.62 17.35
N VAL A 20 6.72 63.84 17.45
CA VAL A 20 5.71 62.77 17.33
C VAL A 20 5.68 62.20 15.92
N LEU A 21 5.74 63.04 14.89
CA LEU A 21 5.79 62.60 13.49
C LEU A 21 7.09 61.83 13.19
N GLY A 22 8.23 62.30 13.71
CA GLY A 22 9.51 61.60 13.60
C GLY A 22 9.50 60.24 14.30
N GLY A 23 8.95 60.17 15.52
CA GLY A 23 8.77 58.92 16.26
C GLY A 23 7.86 57.93 15.55
N ALA A 24 6.72 58.41 15.03
CA ALA A 24 5.77 57.60 14.25
C ALA A 24 6.43 57.05 12.97
N TRP A 25 7.24 57.85 12.28
CA TRP A 25 7.97 57.41 11.09
C TRP A 25 9.03 56.34 11.41
N LEU A 26 9.76 56.50 12.52
CA LEU A 26 10.79 55.55 12.95
C LEU A 26 10.16 54.20 13.35
N VAL A 27 9.03 54.25 14.08
CA VAL A 27 8.23 53.06 14.41
C VAL A 27 7.68 52.41 13.14
N TYR A 28 7.10 53.17 12.22
CA TYR A 28 6.59 52.65 10.95
C TYR A 28 7.69 51.94 10.14
N ARG A 29 8.88 52.56 10.04
CA ARG A 29 10.03 51.98 9.34
C ARG A 29 10.55 50.72 10.02
N GLY A 30 10.60 50.72 11.35
CA GLY A 30 10.98 49.54 12.14
C GLY A 30 9.98 48.40 11.96
N ASN A 31 8.69 48.70 12.02
CA ASN A 31 7.64 47.72 11.88
C ASN A 31 7.60 47.12 10.46
N ARG A 32 7.81 47.94 9.43
CA ARG A 32 7.88 47.48 8.04
C ARG A 32 9.01 46.46 7.83
N ARG A 33 10.19 46.72 8.38
CA ARG A 33 11.33 45.77 8.31
C ARG A 33 11.05 44.48 9.05
N LYS A 34 10.43 44.55 10.23
CA LYS A 34 10.03 43.37 11.00
C LYS A 34 9.00 42.53 10.25
N ILE A 35 7.99 43.15 9.65
CA ILE A 35 6.97 42.45 8.85
C ILE A 35 7.62 41.73 7.66
N GLU A 36 8.55 42.37 6.95
CA GLU A 36 9.28 41.75 5.84
C GLU A 36 10.13 40.54 6.30
N THR A 37 10.83 40.65 7.43
CA THR A 37 11.63 39.52 7.98
C THR A 37 10.75 38.39 8.50
N ASP A 38 9.63 38.71 9.15
CA ASP A 38 8.70 37.72 9.68
C ASP A 38 7.98 36.99 8.53
N ALA A 39 7.67 37.69 7.44
CA ALA A 39 7.12 37.09 6.22
C ALA A 39 8.11 36.10 5.59
N GLN A 40 9.39 36.48 5.45
CA GLN A 40 10.43 35.57 4.94
C GLN A 40 10.65 34.35 5.85
N ALA A 41 10.61 34.53 7.17
CA ALA A 41 10.70 33.43 8.12
C ALA A 41 9.47 32.50 8.04
N ALA A 42 8.28 33.05 7.83
CA ALA A 42 7.06 32.28 7.61
C ALA A 42 7.11 31.47 6.30
N GLU A 43 7.60 32.07 5.21
CA GLU A 43 7.81 31.36 3.94
C GLU A 43 8.87 30.26 4.06
N ALA A 44 9.99 30.52 4.72
CA ALA A 44 11.02 29.52 4.95
C ALA A 44 10.51 28.34 5.81
N SER A 45 9.76 28.63 6.88
CA SER A 45 9.21 27.59 7.76
C SER A 45 8.14 26.75 7.06
N THR A 46 7.28 27.35 6.24
CA THR A 46 6.29 26.61 5.44
C THR A 46 6.96 25.76 4.35
N PHE A 47 8.03 26.26 3.73
CA PHE A 47 8.84 25.46 2.80
C PHE A 47 9.46 24.25 3.48
N VAL A 48 10.13 24.43 4.63
CA VAL A 48 10.73 23.32 5.39
C VAL A 48 9.67 22.31 5.82
N ALA A 49 8.51 22.77 6.31
CA ALA A 49 7.41 21.90 6.68
C ALA A 49 6.89 21.09 5.47
N SER A 50 6.78 21.72 4.30
CA SER A 50 6.36 21.03 3.07
C SER A 50 7.36 19.96 2.63
N VAL A 51 8.67 20.27 2.65
CA VAL A 51 9.74 19.32 2.31
C VAL A 51 9.77 18.15 3.29
N GLN A 52 9.62 18.44 4.58
CA GLN A 52 9.52 17.40 5.61
C GLN A 52 8.32 16.48 5.36
N THR A 53 7.15 17.05 5.10
CA THR A 53 5.93 16.28 4.81
C THR A 53 6.10 15.39 3.58
N VAL A 54 6.71 15.91 2.51
CA VAL A 54 7.00 15.12 1.30
C VAL A 54 7.99 14.00 1.58
N THR A 55 9.03 14.26 2.37
CA THR A 55 10.04 13.26 2.75
C THR A 55 9.43 12.15 3.61
N GLU A 56 8.60 12.52 4.58
CA GLU A 56 7.83 11.57 5.40
C GLU A 56 6.86 10.74 4.54
N GLY A 57 6.20 11.37 3.56
CA GLY A 57 5.34 10.68 2.59
C GLY A 57 6.08 9.65 1.75
N PHE A 58 7.24 10.01 1.19
CA PHE A 58 8.08 9.07 0.44
C PHE A 58 8.60 7.93 1.31
N THR A 59 8.98 8.23 2.56
CA THR A 59 9.45 7.21 3.50
C THR A 59 8.33 6.20 3.80
N LYS A 60 7.11 6.68 4.05
CA LYS A 60 5.93 5.81 4.25
C LYS A 60 5.62 4.96 3.02
N LEU A 61 5.70 5.54 1.81
CA LEU A 61 5.48 4.79 0.57
C LEU A 61 6.52 3.70 0.36
N LEU A 62 7.80 3.98 0.64
CA LEU A 62 8.86 2.97 0.57
C LEU A 62 8.67 1.85 1.60
N GLU A 63 8.29 2.20 2.83
CA GLU A 63 8.00 1.22 3.87
C GLU A 63 6.80 0.35 3.49
N GLN A 64 5.75 0.97 2.95
CA GLN A 64 4.57 0.27 2.46
C GLN A 64 4.90 -0.65 1.28
N GLN A 65 5.74 -0.21 0.33
CA GLN A 65 6.18 -1.03 -0.80
C GLN A 65 6.99 -2.25 -0.33
N ARG A 66 7.87 -2.08 0.66
CA ARG A 66 8.62 -3.20 1.26
C ARG A 66 7.70 -4.20 1.93
N ALA A 67 6.73 -3.73 2.71
CA ALA A 67 5.75 -4.59 3.38
C ALA A 67 4.87 -5.36 2.38
N THR A 68 4.38 -4.71 1.33
CA THR A 68 3.57 -5.38 0.29
C THR A 68 4.38 -6.39 -0.50
N ASN A 69 5.65 -6.10 -0.80
CA ASN A 69 6.52 -7.04 -1.49
C ASN A 69 6.81 -8.28 -0.62
N ALA A 70 7.12 -8.09 0.67
CA ALA A 70 7.33 -9.21 1.59
C ALA A 70 6.07 -10.08 1.71
N GLN A 71 4.89 -9.48 1.86
CA GLN A 71 3.63 -10.21 1.92
C GLN A 71 3.32 -10.97 0.61
N THR A 72 3.66 -10.39 -0.54
CA THR A 72 3.44 -11.04 -1.84
C THR A 72 4.36 -12.25 -1.99
N LEU A 73 5.64 -12.12 -1.62
CA LEU A 73 6.57 -13.25 -1.62
C LEU A 73 6.10 -14.38 -0.69
N GLU A 74 5.62 -14.05 0.51
CA GLU A 74 5.04 -15.05 1.43
C GLU A 74 3.79 -15.74 0.85
N ARG A 75 2.93 -15.00 0.16
CA ARG A 75 1.77 -15.58 -0.53
C ARG A 75 2.18 -16.49 -1.68
N VAL A 76 3.20 -16.12 -2.44
CA VAL A 76 3.71 -16.96 -3.54
C VAL A 76 4.29 -18.26 -2.98
N THR A 77 5.15 -18.21 -1.95
CA THR A 77 5.73 -19.42 -1.37
C THR A 77 4.68 -20.34 -0.73
N THR A 78 3.67 -19.77 -0.07
CA THR A 78 2.57 -20.57 0.48
C THR A 78 1.70 -21.20 -0.60
N LEU A 79 1.48 -20.53 -1.74
CA LEU A 79 0.78 -21.10 -2.88
C LEU A 79 1.60 -22.19 -3.56
N GLU A 80 2.91 -21.99 -3.74
CA GLU A 80 3.83 -23.00 -4.28
C GLU A 80 3.79 -24.29 -3.45
N ASN A 81 3.90 -24.18 -2.12
CA ASN A 81 3.79 -25.33 -1.21
C ASN A 81 2.42 -26.04 -1.29
N ARG A 82 1.33 -25.29 -1.49
CA ARG A 82 -0.01 -25.86 -1.66
C ARG A 82 -0.15 -26.59 -3.00
N VAL A 83 0.41 -26.03 -4.07
CA VAL A 83 0.43 -26.66 -5.40
C VAL A 83 1.21 -27.96 -5.36
N GLU A 84 2.41 -27.96 -4.78
CA GLU A 84 3.23 -29.16 -4.61
C GLU A 84 2.46 -30.25 -3.85
N ARG A 85 1.84 -29.89 -2.71
CA ARG A 85 1.00 -30.81 -1.95
C ARG A 85 -0.17 -31.38 -2.76
N LEU A 86 -0.87 -30.54 -3.52
CA LEU A 86 -1.99 -30.99 -4.37
C LEU A 86 -1.52 -31.92 -5.50
N GLU A 87 -0.35 -31.68 -6.08
CA GLU A 87 0.25 -32.57 -7.06
C GLU A 87 0.62 -33.93 -6.45
N GLU A 88 1.18 -33.94 -5.24
CA GLU A 88 1.48 -35.16 -4.51
C GLU A 88 0.20 -35.96 -4.19
N GLU A 89 -0.85 -35.29 -3.70
CA GLU A 89 -2.16 -35.90 -3.45
C GLU A 89 -2.76 -36.49 -4.74
N GLN A 90 -2.64 -35.79 -5.88
CA GLN A 90 -3.07 -36.34 -7.17
C GLN A 90 -2.25 -37.54 -7.65
N ARG A 91 -0.93 -37.56 -7.40
CA ARG A 91 -0.09 -38.74 -7.72
C ARG A 91 -0.49 -39.94 -6.87
N GLN A 92 -0.74 -39.72 -5.58
CA GLN A 92 -1.24 -40.76 -4.69
C GLN A 92 -2.61 -41.26 -5.14
N TRP A 93 -3.51 -40.34 -5.52
CA TRP A 93 -4.83 -40.70 -6.03
C TRP A 93 -4.74 -41.53 -7.32
N ARG A 94 -3.85 -41.19 -8.25
CA ARG A 94 -3.63 -41.99 -9.46
C ARG A 94 -3.14 -43.39 -9.15
N ARG A 95 -2.22 -43.54 -8.18
CA ARG A 95 -1.74 -44.85 -7.73
C ARG A 95 -2.86 -45.66 -7.08
N TRP A 96 -3.66 -45.04 -6.23
CA TRP A 96 -4.80 -45.69 -5.58
C TRP A 96 -5.89 -46.08 -6.57
N LYS A 97 -6.21 -45.21 -7.55
CA LYS A 97 -7.16 -45.53 -8.63
C LYS A 97 -6.67 -46.72 -9.45
N ALA A 98 -5.38 -46.76 -9.82
CA ALA A 98 -4.81 -47.88 -10.55
C ALA A 98 -4.90 -49.20 -9.75
N ALA A 99 -4.50 -49.18 -8.48
CA ALA A 99 -4.57 -50.35 -7.61
C ALA A 99 -6.02 -50.82 -7.37
N ALA A 100 -6.95 -49.89 -7.18
CA ALA A 100 -8.37 -50.20 -7.03
C ALA A 100 -8.95 -50.83 -8.31
N VAL A 101 -8.62 -50.31 -9.49
CA VAL A 101 -9.04 -50.88 -10.77
C VAL A 101 -8.48 -52.29 -10.95
N GLU A 102 -7.20 -52.50 -10.63
CA GLU A 102 -6.57 -53.83 -10.70
C GLU A 102 -7.26 -54.83 -9.74
N TYR A 103 -7.54 -54.41 -8.51
CA TYR A 103 -8.26 -55.24 -7.54
C TYR A 103 -9.67 -55.61 -8.02
N ILE A 104 -10.41 -54.65 -8.60
CA ILE A 104 -11.73 -54.89 -9.20
C ILE A 104 -11.64 -55.88 -10.36
N GLN A 105 -10.62 -55.77 -11.22
CA GLN A 105 -10.41 -56.71 -12.32
C GLN A 105 -10.08 -58.13 -11.81
N GLN A 106 -9.23 -58.25 -10.77
CA GLN A 106 -8.92 -59.52 -10.13
C GLN A 106 -10.17 -60.17 -9.50
N LEU A 107 -10.98 -59.37 -8.79
CA LEU A 107 -12.26 -59.83 -8.24
C LEU A 107 -13.20 -60.28 -9.35
N ARG A 108 -13.31 -59.53 -10.45
CA ARG A 108 -14.13 -59.90 -11.61
C ARG A 108 -13.64 -61.21 -12.24
N ALA A 109 -12.33 -61.41 -12.36
CA ALA A 109 -11.76 -62.65 -12.88
C ALA A 109 -12.04 -63.86 -11.98
N MET A 110 -12.02 -63.68 -10.65
CA MET A 110 -12.44 -64.72 -9.71
C MET A 110 -13.95 -65.01 -9.81
N LEU A 111 -14.77 -63.97 -9.86
CA LEU A 111 -16.23 -64.09 -10.01
C LEU A 111 -16.61 -64.75 -11.33
N ALA A 112 -15.94 -64.45 -12.44
CA ALA A 112 -16.18 -65.08 -13.74
C ALA A 112 -15.95 -66.60 -13.72
N LYS A 113 -15.07 -67.11 -12.84
CA LYS A 113 -14.87 -68.55 -12.65
C LYS A 113 -15.98 -69.21 -11.84
N LEU A 114 -16.67 -68.45 -10.99
CA LEU A 114 -17.69 -68.93 -10.05
C LEU A 114 -19.12 -68.65 -10.53
N TYR A 115 -19.30 -67.68 -11.44
CA TYR A 115 -20.59 -67.16 -11.86
C TYR A 115 -20.73 -67.25 -13.38
N THR A 116 -21.74 -67.98 -13.85
CA THR A 116 -22.06 -68.23 -15.28
C THR A 116 -23.12 -67.29 -15.85
N GLY A 117 -23.65 -66.36 -15.05
CA GLY A 117 -24.63 -65.37 -15.50
C GLY A 117 -24.01 -64.19 -16.27
N PRO A 118 -24.79 -63.48 -17.11
CA PRO A 118 -24.29 -62.31 -17.82
C PRO A 118 -23.83 -61.23 -16.82
N PRO A 119 -22.70 -60.53 -17.08
CA PRO A 119 -22.17 -59.54 -16.16
C PRO A 119 -23.14 -58.35 -16.00
N PRO A 120 -23.27 -57.79 -14.78
CA PRO A 120 -24.11 -56.62 -14.55
C PRO A 120 -23.57 -55.40 -15.32
N SER A 121 -24.48 -54.57 -15.81
CA SER A 121 -24.14 -53.36 -16.58
C SER A 121 -23.30 -52.41 -15.72
N PRO A 122 -22.18 -51.86 -16.25
CA PRO A 122 -21.35 -50.93 -15.50
C PRO A 122 -22.14 -49.67 -15.11
N PRO A 123 -21.84 -49.06 -13.94
CA PRO A 123 -22.40 -47.77 -13.55
C PRO A 123 -22.10 -46.69 -14.57
N ARG A 124 -23.04 -45.74 -14.75
CA ARG A 124 -22.98 -44.67 -15.78
C ARG A 124 -21.65 -43.91 -15.79
N GLU A 125 -21.07 -43.67 -14.63
CA GLU A 125 -19.83 -42.90 -14.44
C GLU A 125 -18.56 -43.60 -14.97
N ILE A 126 -18.59 -44.93 -15.15
CA ILE A 126 -17.46 -45.74 -15.67
C ILE A 126 -17.72 -46.19 -17.11
N ALA A 127 -18.98 -46.17 -17.54
CA ALA A 127 -19.38 -46.53 -18.89
C ALA A 127 -18.77 -45.59 -19.95
N GLU A 128 -18.55 -44.32 -19.60
CA GLU A 128 -17.94 -43.32 -20.48
C GLU A 128 -16.43 -43.58 -20.70
N ASP A 129 -15.67 -43.93 -19.65
CA ASP A 129 -14.22 -44.24 -19.73
C ASP A 129 -13.91 -45.55 -20.47
N LEU A 130 -14.86 -46.49 -20.58
CA LEU A 130 -14.69 -47.79 -21.24
C LEU A 130 -14.91 -47.76 -22.76
N VAL A 131 -15.54 -46.70 -23.29
CA VAL A 131 -15.81 -46.55 -24.73
C VAL A 131 -14.59 -46.00 -25.48
N ASP A 132 -13.70 -45.28 -24.80
CA ASP A 132 -12.50 -44.66 -25.39
C ASP A 132 -11.20 -45.47 -25.20
N GLY A 133 -11.26 -46.63 -24.53
CA GLY A 133 -10.15 -47.58 -24.51
C GLY A 133 -9.97 -48.24 -25.88
N PRO A 134 -8.74 -48.41 -26.40
CA PRO A 134 -8.50 -48.84 -27.78
C PRO A 134 -9.05 -50.26 -28.00
N GLY A 135 -10.25 -50.32 -28.58
CA GLY A 135 -10.86 -51.54 -29.08
C GLY A 135 -10.45 -51.76 -30.53
N THR A 136 -9.27 -52.35 -30.74
CA THR A 136 -8.99 -53.50 -31.64
C THR A 136 -7.57 -53.98 -31.41
#